data_AF-A0A3B0UF94-F1
#
_entry.id   AF-A0A3B0UF94-F1
#
_cell.length_a   1.000
_cell.length_b   1.000
_cell.length_c   1.000
_cell.angle_alpha   90.00
_cell.angle_beta   90.00
_cell.angle_gamma   90.00
#
_symmetry.space_group_name_H-M   'P 1'
#
loop_
_entity.id
_entity.type
_entity.pdbx_description
1 polymer ?
#
loop_
_entity_poly.entity_id
_entity_poly.type
_entity_poly.pdbx_seq_one_letter_code
_entity_poly.pdbx_strand_id
1 'polypeptide(L)'
;MHYETLQVHAGHTPDETTLSRAVPIYQTTSYVFKNMEHAGKLFGLEEFGNIYTRLMNPTTDVLEKRLAALEGGVAALAVASGHSAQFIALSNILQQGDHFVSSPFLYGGSYNQFKVTFKRLGVQVHFAESLDILDFEKLITEKTKALYLETIGNPSFEVPDFEKFAALAEKYQLPLIVDNTFGTGGYLCKPLEHGAHIVVESATKWIGGHGNSLGGIIVDGGKYDWGNGKFPQFSEPSEGYHG
;
A
#
# COMPACT_ATOMS: atom_id res chain seq x y z
N MET A 1 21.95 -0.78 6.86
CA MET A 1 22.13 0.68 6.64
C MET A 1 21.14 1.39 7.56
N HIS A 2 21.52 2.50 8.20
CA HIS A 2 20.62 3.21 9.14
C HIS A 2 19.55 4.03 8.40
N TYR A 3 18.42 4.32 9.07
CA TYR A 3 17.28 5.05 8.50
C TYR A 3 17.71 6.39 7.89
N GLU A 4 18.55 7.14 8.60
CA GLU A 4 19.02 8.47 8.20
C GLU A 4 19.84 8.43 6.91
N THR A 5 20.52 7.31 6.65
CA THR A 5 21.24 7.09 5.39
C THR A 5 20.28 6.67 4.29
N LEU A 6 19.33 5.77 4.59
CA LEU A 6 18.34 5.28 3.63
C LEU A 6 17.46 6.42 3.09
N GLN A 7 17.00 7.35 3.94
CA GLN A 7 16.12 8.44 3.51
C GLN A 7 16.80 9.41 2.52
N VAL A 8 18.14 9.41 2.47
CA VAL A 8 18.92 10.22 1.53
C VAL A 8 19.31 9.44 0.28
N HIS A 9 19.61 8.14 0.43
CA HIS A 9 20.31 7.37 -0.62
C HIS A 9 19.48 6.24 -1.25
N ALA A 10 18.54 5.63 -0.53
CA ALA A 10 17.83 4.46 -1.05
C ALA A 10 17.05 4.81 -2.32
N GLY A 11 16.99 3.84 -3.24
CA GLY A 11 16.27 3.96 -4.52
C GLY A 11 16.96 4.80 -5.60
N HIS A 12 18.02 5.56 -5.30
CA HIS A 12 18.68 6.45 -6.28
C HIS A 12 20.16 6.14 -6.48
N THR A 13 20.54 5.86 -7.72
CA THR A 13 21.92 5.86 -8.19
C THR A 13 22.10 7.04 -9.16
N PRO A 14 23.25 7.75 -9.15
CA PRO A 14 23.48 8.84 -10.09
C PRO A 14 23.22 8.40 -11.54
N ASP A 15 22.54 9.26 -12.30
CA ASP A 15 22.21 9.00 -13.70
C ASP A 15 23.48 8.65 -14.50
N GLU A 16 23.47 7.55 -15.26
CA GLU A 16 24.67 7.07 -15.95
C GLU A 16 25.12 8.00 -17.09
N THR A 17 24.20 8.80 -17.64
CA THR A 17 24.48 9.69 -18.78
C THR A 17 25.15 11.00 -18.34
N THR A 18 24.64 11.60 -17.27
CA THR A 18 25.01 12.95 -16.83
C THR A 18 25.72 12.98 -15.47
N LEU A 19 25.72 11.86 -14.74
CA LEU A 19 26.21 11.75 -13.37
C LEU A 19 25.51 12.71 -12.39
N SER A 20 24.28 13.12 -12.69
CA SER A 20 23.50 13.98 -11.80
C SER A 20 23.33 13.33 -10.42
N ARG A 21 23.75 14.04 -9.37
CA ARG A 21 23.58 13.59 -7.99
C ARG A 21 22.13 13.68 -7.54
N ALA A 22 21.44 14.75 -7.92
CA ALA A 22 20.01 14.92 -7.66
C ALA A 22 19.18 14.03 -8.59
N VAL A 23 18.02 13.58 -8.12
CA VAL A 23 17.07 12.82 -8.92
C VAL A 23 16.50 13.74 -10.02
N PRO A 24 16.63 13.39 -11.31
CA PRO A 24 16.00 14.16 -12.38
C PRO A 24 14.46 14.09 -12.28
N ILE A 25 13.79 15.15 -12.76
CA ILE A 25 12.33 15.18 -12.88
C ILE A 25 11.94 14.72 -14.29
N TYR A 26 11.44 13.50 -14.40
CA TYR A 26 10.94 12.94 -15.66
C TYR A 26 9.49 13.40 -15.89
N GLN A 27 9.34 14.67 -16.29
CA GLN A 27 8.06 15.28 -16.67
C GLN A 27 7.63 14.84 -18.09
N THR A 28 7.48 13.53 -18.30
CA THR A 28 7.07 12.93 -19.56
C THR A 28 5.85 12.03 -19.35
N THR A 29 5.10 11.78 -20.43
CA THR A 29 3.96 10.85 -20.42
C THR A 29 4.37 9.45 -20.87
N SER A 30 5.31 9.36 -21.81
CA SER A 30 5.65 8.13 -22.54
C SER A 30 7.16 7.98 -22.72
N TYR A 31 7.59 6.74 -23.01
CA TYR A 31 8.99 6.40 -23.24
C TYR A 31 9.17 5.73 -24.61
N VAL A 32 10.29 5.99 -25.27
CA VAL A 32 10.61 5.42 -26.58
C VAL A 32 11.05 3.97 -26.41
N PHE A 33 10.51 3.06 -27.23
CA PHE A 33 10.98 1.67 -27.29
C PHE A 33 12.25 1.55 -28.12
N LYS A 34 13.18 0.70 -27.69
CA LYS A 34 14.41 0.39 -28.44
C LYS A 34 14.09 -0.20 -29.82
N ASN A 35 13.09 -1.07 -29.89
CA ASN A 35 12.55 -1.72 -31.09
C ASN A 35 11.20 -2.39 -30.77
N MET A 36 10.57 -3.04 -31.76
CA MET A 36 9.27 -3.71 -31.59
C MET A 36 9.33 -4.91 -30.62
N GLU A 37 10.44 -5.64 -30.58
CA GLU A 37 10.61 -6.79 -29.68
C GLU A 37 10.65 -6.34 -28.20
N HIS A 38 11.39 -5.28 -27.91
CA HIS A 38 11.42 -4.65 -26.58
C HIS A 38 10.02 -4.18 -26.16
N ALA A 39 9.24 -3.59 -27.07
CA ALA A 39 7.86 -3.23 -26.76
C ALA A 39 7.01 -4.46 -26.38
N GLY A 40 7.12 -5.55 -27.16
CA GLY A 40 6.43 -6.82 -26.88
C GLY A 40 6.77 -7.36 -25.49
N LYS A 41 8.04 -7.40 -25.13
CA LYS A 41 8.51 -7.87 -23.81
C LYS A 41 7.97 -7.05 -22.64
N LEU A 42 7.92 -5.72 -22.78
CA LEU A 42 7.37 -4.83 -21.75
C LEU A 42 5.87 -5.06 -21.53
N PHE A 43 5.08 -5.18 -22.60
CA PHE A 43 3.63 -5.42 -22.50
C PHE A 43 3.28 -6.85 -22.06
N GLY A 44 4.13 -7.82 -22.38
CA GLY A 44 4.01 -9.21 -21.91
C GLY A 44 4.51 -9.43 -20.48
N LEU A 45 4.98 -8.38 -19.79
CA LEU A 45 5.59 -8.45 -18.45
C LEU A 45 6.82 -9.37 -18.37
N GLU A 46 7.49 -9.61 -19.50
CA GLU A 46 8.72 -10.42 -19.62
C GLU A 46 9.98 -9.60 -19.27
N GLU A 47 9.90 -8.28 -19.44
CA GLU A 47 10.95 -7.32 -19.09
C GLU A 47 10.34 -6.18 -18.27
N PHE A 48 10.99 -5.79 -17.18
CA PHE A 48 10.60 -4.59 -16.42
C PHE A 48 11.15 -3.35 -17.12
N GLY A 49 10.30 -2.35 -17.31
CA GLY A 49 10.71 -1.09 -17.90
C GLY A 49 9.59 -0.08 -18.04
N ASN A 50 9.94 1.11 -18.54
CA ASN A 50 9.01 2.21 -18.65
C ASN A 50 8.21 2.15 -19.97
N ILE A 51 6.89 2.25 -19.87
CA ILE A 51 5.96 2.32 -21.00
C ILE A 51 5.27 3.69 -21.00
N TYR A 52 4.47 3.93 -19.95
CA TYR A 52 3.75 5.17 -19.69
C TYR A 52 3.86 5.55 -18.21
N THR A 53 3.95 6.85 -17.92
CA THR A 53 4.04 7.41 -16.56
C THR A 53 2.86 7.03 -15.66
N ARG A 54 1.69 6.72 -16.23
CA ARG A 54 0.53 6.22 -15.46
C ARG A 54 0.80 4.85 -14.80
N LEU A 55 1.79 4.10 -15.29
CA LEU A 55 2.18 2.79 -14.76
C LEU A 55 3.49 2.88 -13.96
N MET A 56 4.52 3.53 -14.53
CA MET A 56 5.83 3.67 -13.92
C MET A 56 6.53 4.93 -14.43
N ASN A 57 7.24 5.63 -13.54
CA ASN A 57 8.03 6.81 -13.86
C ASN A 57 9.34 6.79 -13.05
N PRO A 58 10.54 7.02 -13.64
CA PRO A 58 11.79 6.93 -12.91
C PRO A 58 11.92 7.87 -11.72
N THR A 59 11.30 9.06 -11.74
CA THR A 59 11.29 9.95 -10.57
C THR A 59 10.47 9.35 -9.44
N THR A 60 9.31 8.77 -9.76
CA THR A 60 8.41 8.14 -8.79
C THR A 60 8.96 6.80 -8.26
N ASP A 61 9.63 6.02 -9.11
CA ASP A 61 10.26 4.75 -8.74
C ASP A 61 11.34 4.93 -7.66
N VAL A 62 12.10 6.05 -7.69
CA VAL A 62 13.03 6.38 -6.61
C VAL A 62 12.30 6.59 -5.28
N LEU A 63 11.15 7.29 -5.29
CA LEU A 63 10.32 7.50 -4.09
C LEU A 63 9.79 6.16 -3.55
N GLU A 64 9.27 5.31 -4.45
CA GLU A 64 8.74 3.99 -4.11
C GLU A 64 9.80 3.09 -3.47
N LYS A 65 10.95 2.92 -4.14
CA LYS A 65 12.07 2.12 -3.62
C LYS A 65 12.59 2.64 -2.28
N ARG A 66 12.60 3.97 -2.10
CA ARG A 66 13.03 4.58 -0.84
C ARG A 66 12.05 4.28 0.28
N LEU A 67 10.76 4.47 0.07
CA LEU A 67 9.73 4.23 1.09
C LEU A 67 9.65 2.75 1.44
N ALA A 68 9.77 1.85 0.47
CA ALA A 68 9.91 0.41 0.73
C ALA A 68 11.11 0.12 1.65
N ALA A 69 12.28 0.69 1.38
CA ALA A 69 13.46 0.50 2.21
C ALA A 69 13.33 1.10 3.61
N LEU A 70 12.63 2.23 3.77
CA LEU A 70 12.42 2.88 5.07
C LEU A 70 11.46 2.08 5.96
N GLU A 71 10.33 1.64 5.40
CA GLU A 71 9.32 0.82 6.10
C GLU A 71 9.77 -0.65 6.30
N GLY A 72 10.83 -1.09 5.59
CA GLY A 72 11.29 -2.48 5.64
C GLY A 72 10.46 -3.45 4.79
N GLY A 73 9.79 -2.92 3.76
CA GLY A 73 9.04 -3.69 2.76
C GLY A 73 9.88 -4.12 1.56
N VAL A 74 9.27 -4.88 0.65
CA VAL A 74 9.91 -5.39 -0.57
C VAL A 74 9.65 -4.49 -1.78
N ALA A 75 8.53 -3.78 -1.80
CA ALA A 75 8.15 -2.86 -2.87
C ALA A 75 7.18 -1.80 -2.32
N ALA A 76 7.08 -0.68 -3.02
CA ALA A 76 6.06 0.32 -2.75
C ALA A 76 5.45 0.84 -4.06
N LEU A 77 4.29 1.48 -3.95
CA LEU A 77 3.57 2.13 -5.04
C LEU A 77 3.14 3.52 -4.59
N ALA A 78 3.53 4.54 -5.35
CA ALA A 78 3.13 5.92 -5.09
C ALA A 78 1.91 6.29 -5.92
N VAL A 79 0.97 6.97 -5.26
CA VAL A 79 -0.34 7.33 -5.84
C VAL A 79 -0.70 8.76 -5.48
N ALA A 80 -1.78 9.26 -6.09
CA ALA A 80 -2.14 10.69 -6.03
C ALA A 80 -2.47 11.22 -4.63
N SER A 81 -2.88 10.37 -3.69
CA SER A 81 -3.28 10.77 -2.33
C SER A 81 -3.31 9.58 -1.37
N GLY A 82 -3.30 9.84 -0.05
CA GLY A 82 -3.54 8.79 0.95
C GLY A 82 -4.90 8.09 0.77
N HIS A 83 -5.94 8.82 0.36
CA HIS A 83 -7.24 8.23 0.01
C HIS A 83 -7.16 7.27 -1.19
N SER A 84 -6.32 7.59 -2.17
CA SER A 84 -6.06 6.71 -3.31
C SER A 84 -5.27 5.47 -2.86
N ALA A 85 -4.33 5.61 -1.91
CA ALA A 85 -3.52 4.50 -1.41
C ALA A 85 -4.39 3.45 -0.72
N GLN A 86 -5.19 3.85 0.27
CA GLN A 86 -6.09 2.92 0.95
C GLN A 86 -7.16 2.36 0.00
N PHE A 87 -7.67 3.17 -0.94
CA PHE A 87 -8.66 2.69 -1.91
C PHE A 87 -8.07 1.63 -2.84
N ILE A 88 -6.90 1.88 -3.42
CA ILE A 88 -6.22 0.94 -4.33
C ILE A 88 -5.81 -0.33 -3.59
N ALA A 89 -5.22 -0.21 -2.39
CA ALA A 89 -4.82 -1.37 -1.59
C ALA A 89 -6.00 -2.31 -1.29
N LEU A 90 -7.15 -1.74 -0.92
CA LEU A 90 -8.36 -2.50 -0.59
C LEU A 90 -9.10 -2.99 -1.85
N SER A 91 -9.30 -2.14 -2.87
CA SER A 91 -10.04 -2.52 -4.07
C SER A 91 -9.30 -3.52 -4.95
N ASN A 92 -7.98 -3.61 -4.83
CA ASN A 92 -7.19 -4.65 -5.49
C ASN A 92 -7.49 -6.06 -4.93
N ILE A 93 -7.98 -6.14 -3.67
CA ILE A 93 -8.23 -7.41 -2.99
C ILE A 93 -9.71 -7.74 -2.77
N LEU A 94 -10.60 -6.76 -2.95
CA LEU A 94 -12.03 -6.84 -2.66
C LEU A 94 -12.87 -6.89 -3.94
N GLN A 95 -13.88 -7.75 -3.93
CA GLN A 95 -14.90 -7.83 -4.99
C GLN A 95 -16.30 -7.55 -4.42
N GLN A 96 -17.29 -7.43 -5.30
CA GLN A 96 -18.68 -7.27 -4.88
C GLN A 96 -19.11 -8.44 -3.98
N GLY A 97 -19.68 -8.11 -2.82
CA GLY A 97 -20.13 -9.09 -1.83
C GLY A 97 -19.09 -9.46 -0.77
N ASP A 98 -17.82 -9.08 -0.97
CA ASP A 98 -16.79 -9.19 0.06
C ASP A 98 -16.97 -8.11 1.14
N HIS A 99 -16.28 -8.31 2.27
CA HIS A 99 -16.17 -7.30 3.31
C HIS A 99 -14.81 -7.31 4.00
N PHE A 100 -14.53 -6.27 4.77
CA PHE A 100 -13.38 -6.23 5.67
C PHE A 100 -13.75 -5.65 7.03
N VAL A 101 -12.95 -5.98 8.04
CA VAL A 101 -13.15 -5.49 9.41
C VAL A 101 -12.17 -4.36 9.67
N SER A 102 -12.66 -3.24 10.19
CA SER A 102 -11.85 -2.05 10.44
C SER A 102 -11.95 -1.62 11.90
N SER A 103 -10.86 -1.04 12.40
CA SER A 103 -10.88 -0.21 13.62
C SER A 103 -12.01 0.82 13.57
N PRO A 104 -12.66 1.15 14.71
CA PRO A 104 -13.57 2.29 14.81
C PRO A 104 -12.84 3.63 14.86
N PHE A 105 -11.54 3.63 15.18
CA PHE A 105 -10.71 4.83 15.31
C PHE A 105 -10.02 5.14 13.98
N LEU A 106 -10.75 5.84 13.12
CA LEU A 106 -10.29 6.19 11.78
C LEU A 106 -10.26 7.70 11.58
N TYR A 107 -9.38 8.14 10.69
CA TYR A 107 -9.50 9.42 10.05
C TYR A 107 -10.90 9.56 9.44
N GLY A 108 -11.57 10.70 9.69
CA GLY A 108 -12.96 10.90 9.26
C GLY A 108 -13.18 10.73 7.74
N GLY A 109 -12.17 11.06 6.94
CA GLY A 109 -12.20 10.82 5.50
C GLY A 109 -12.14 9.33 5.13
N SER A 110 -11.39 8.52 5.87
CA SER A 110 -11.32 7.06 5.69
C SER A 110 -12.60 6.40 6.16
N TYR A 111 -13.14 6.82 7.32
CA TYR A 111 -14.46 6.38 7.78
C TYR A 111 -15.56 6.62 6.72
N ASN A 112 -15.58 7.82 6.11
CA ASN A 112 -16.54 8.12 5.05
C ASN A 112 -16.33 7.25 3.81
N GLN A 113 -15.08 7.07 3.36
CA GLN A 113 -14.78 6.24 2.21
C GLN A 113 -15.23 4.78 2.45
N PHE A 114 -14.97 4.24 3.64
CA PHE A 114 -15.36 2.89 4.03
C PHE A 114 -16.87 2.73 4.13
N LYS A 115 -17.55 3.64 4.83
CA LYS A 115 -19.00 3.56 5.08
C LYS A 115 -19.84 3.84 3.84
N VAL A 116 -19.41 4.76 2.98
CA VAL A 116 -20.23 5.30 1.88
C VAL A 116 -19.73 4.82 0.52
N THR A 117 -18.45 5.00 0.21
CA THR A 117 -17.92 4.70 -1.13
C THR A 117 -17.85 3.19 -1.37
N PHE A 118 -17.23 2.42 -0.47
CA PHE A 118 -17.14 0.97 -0.63
C PHE A 118 -18.52 0.31 -0.66
N LYS A 119 -19.46 0.77 0.18
CA LYS A 119 -20.86 0.28 0.16
C LYS A 119 -21.51 0.44 -1.22
N ARG A 120 -21.27 1.54 -1.93
CA ARG A 120 -21.81 1.77 -3.29
C ARG A 120 -21.18 0.84 -4.33
N LEU A 121 -19.97 0.36 -4.08
CA LEU A 121 -19.27 -0.63 -4.89
C LEU A 121 -19.63 -2.07 -4.50
N GLY A 122 -20.60 -2.26 -3.60
CA GLY A 122 -21.05 -3.57 -3.15
C GLY A 122 -20.10 -4.25 -2.16
N VAL A 123 -19.16 -3.51 -1.57
CA VAL A 123 -18.27 -3.98 -0.51
C VAL A 123 -18.74 -3.44 0.83
N GLN A 124 -18.98 -4.33 1.79
CA GLN A 124 -19.38 -3.92 3.14
C GLN A 124 -18.14 -3.69 4.01
N VAL A 125 -18.20 -2.73 4.92
CA VAL A 125 -17.18 -2.57 5.97
C VAL A 125 -17.85 -2.78 7.31
N HIS A 126 -17.24 -3.63 8.15
CA HIS A 126 -17.67 -3.86 9.52
C HIS A 126 -16.70 -3.12 10.45
N PHE A 127 -17.23 -2.15 11.19
CA PHE A 127 -16.44 -1.42 12.19
C PHE A 127 -16.53 -2.17 13.51
N ALA A 128 -15.38 -2.54 14.08
CA ALA A 128 -15.32 -3.11 15.43
C ALA A 128 -15.76 -2.06 16.47
N GLU A 129 -16.20 -2.52 17.64
CA GLU A 129 -16.63 -1.63 18.72
C GLU A 129 -15.45 -0.98 19.45
N SER A 130 -14.33 -1.68 19.52
CA SER A 130 -13.08 -1.25 20.15
C SER A 130 -11.87 -1.86 19.44
N LEU A 131 -10.66 -1.73 20.01
CA LEU A 131 -9.45 -2.45 19.58
C LEU A 131 -9.25 -3.80 20.30
N ASP A 132 -10.25 -4.28 21.05
CA ASP A 132 -10.24 -5.65 21.57
C ASP A 132 -10.35 -6.65 20.41
N ILE A 133 -9.52 -7.69 20.44
CA ILE A 133 -9.50 -8.76 19.44
C ILE A 133 -10.85 -9.44 19.32
N LEU A 134 -11.59 -9.62 20.41
CA LEU A 134 -12.90 -10.28 20.38
C LEU A 134 -13.94 -9.46 19.59
N ASP A 135 -13.81 -8.13 19.58
CA ASP A 135 -14.70 -7.25 18.81
C ASP A 135 -14.43 -7.33 17.31
N PHE A 136 -13.20 -7.65 16.91
CA PHE A 136 -12.86 -7.94 15.52
C PHE A 136 -13.24 -9.36 15.14
N GLU A 137 -12.87 -10.33 15.96
CA GLU A 137 -13.03 -11.77 15.67
C GLU A 137 -14.49 -12.13 15.41
N LYS A 138 -15.43 -11.58 16.20
CA LYS A 138 -16.88 -11.81 16.02
C LYS A 138 -17.44 -11.31 14.68
N LEU A 139 -16.73 -10.42 13.98
CA LEU A 139 -17.11 -9.86 12.69
C LEU A 139 -16.51 -10.63 11.50
N ILE A 140 -15.56 -11.54 11.74
CA ILE A 140 -14.89 -12.29 10.69
C ILE A 140 -15.79 -13.41 10.17
N THR A 141 -15.91 -13.51 8.85
CA THR A 141 -16.60 -14.61 8.16
C THR A 141 -15.77 -15.09 6.97
N GLU A 142 -16.26 -16.10 6.26
CA GLU A 142 -15.66 -16.59 5.00
C GLU A 142 -15.51 -15.51 3.90
N LYS A 143 -16.30 -14.44 3.98
CA LYS A 143 -16.27 -13.30 3.03
C LYS A 143 -15.35 -12.17 3.48
N THR A 144 -14.72 -12.28 4.64
CA THR A 144 -13.75 -11.28 5.10
C THR A 144 -12.48 -11.38 4.27
N LYS A 145 -11.98 -10.25 3.78
CA LYS A 145 -10.76 -10.17 2.96
C LYS A 145 -9.61 -9.40 3.58
N ALA A 146 -9.83 -8.64 4.66
CA ALA A 146 -8.77 -7.91 5.35
C ALA A 146 -9.16 -7.49 6.76
N LEU A 147 -8.14 -7.17 7.56
CA LEU A 147 -8.24 -6.35 8.76
C LEU A 147 -7.58 -5.00 8.50
N TYR A 148 -8.19 -3.90 8.93
CA TYR A 148 -7.68 -2.54 8.74
C TYR A 148 -7.50 -1.79 10.06
N LEU A 149 -6.32 -1.21 10.28
CA LEU A 149 -5.96 -0.41 11.46
C LEU A 149 -5.30 0.91 11.05
N GLU A 150 -5.24 1.86 11.98
CA GLU A 150 -4.32 3.00 11.92
C GLU A 150 -3.29 2.83 13.04
N THR A 151 -2.03 3.19 12.79
CA THR A 151 -0.95 3.09 13.79
C THR A 151 -1.23 3.97 15.02
N ILE A 152 -1.87 5.12 14.79
CA ILE A 152 -2.43 5.98 15.82
C ILE A 152 -3.83 6.39 15.34
N GLY A 153 -4.87 5.82 15.95
CA GLY A 153 -6.25 5.98 15.51
C GLY A 153 -6.85 7.34 15.83
N ASN A 154 -7.59 7.94 14.89
CA ASN A 154 -8.28 9.20 15.12
C ASN A 154 -9.71 9.01 15.69
N PRO A 155 -10.23 9.97 16.48
CA PRO A 155 -9.56 11.15 17.04
C PRO A 155 -8.88 10.88 18.41
N SER A 156 -9.00 9.65 18.92
CA SER A 156 -8.67 9.33 20.32
C SER A 156 -7.20 8.98 20.56
N PHE A 157 -6.38 8.87 19.50
CA PHE A 157 -4.98 8.45 19.51
C PHE A 157 -4.73 7.05 20.09
N GLU A 158 -5.69 6.15 19.90
CA GLU A 158 -5.59 4.76 20.31
C GLU A 158 -4.52 4.04 19.47
N VAL A 159 -3.66 3.26 20.13
CA VAL A 159 -2.60 2.49 19.48
C VAL A 159 -2.97 1.01 19.54
N PRO A 160 -3.09 0.30 18.41
CA PRO A 160 -3.43 -1.11 18.39
C PRO A 160 -2.30 -1.99 18.93
N ASP A 161 -2.66 -3.10 19.56
CA ASP A 161 -1.74 -4.17 19.93
C ASP A 161 -1.42 -5.01 18.67
N PHE A 162 -0.39 -4.59 17.93
CA PHE A 162 -0.05 -5.21 16.65
C PHE A 162 0.24 -6.71 16.76
N GLU A 163 0.86 -7.18 17.84
CA GLU A 163 1.16 -8.61 18.01
C GLU A 163 -0.14 -9.44 18.08
N LYS A 164 -1.14 -8.96 18.82
CA LYS A 164 -2.44 -9.61 18.89
C LYS A 164 -3.20 -9.56 17.56
N PHE A 165 -3.15 -8.43 16.85
CA PHE A 165 -3.78 -8.30 15.54
C PHE A 165 -3.09 -9.15 14.46
N ALA A 166 -1.77 -9.27 14.50
CA ALA A 166 -1.01 -10.16 13.65
C ALA A 166 -1.39 -11.62 13.90
N ALA A 167 -1.50 -12.05 15.16
CA ALA A 167 -1.97 -13.39 15.52
C ALA A 167 -3.41 -13.66 15.05
N LEU A 168 -4.31 -12.67 15.16
CA LEU A 168 -5.68 -12.78 14.63
C LEU A 168 -5.67 -12.89 13.10
N ALA A 169 -4.87 -12.06 12.42
CA ALA A 169 -4.73 -12.08 10.97
C ALA A 169 -4.21 -13.44 10.47
N GLU A 170 -3.20 -14.01 11.13
CA GLU A 170 -2.65 -15.33 10.84
C GLU A 170 -3.69 -16.44 11.06
N LYS A 171 -4.39 -16.42 12.21
CA LYS A 171 -5.43 -17.41 12.55
C LYS A 171 -6.50 -17.53 11.47
N TYR A 172 -6.89 -16.42 10.86
CA TYR A 172 -7.93 -16.37 9.82
C TYR A 172 -7.39 -16.27 8.40
N GLN A 173 -6.06 -16.30 8.22
CA GLN A 173 -5.39 -16.09 6.94
C GLN A 173 -5.92 -14.83 6.24
N LEU A 174 -5.86 -13.69 6.91
CA LEU A 174 -6.28 -12.40 6.37
C LEU A 174 -5.07 -11.45 6.32
N PRO A 175 -4.93 -10.61 5.27
CA PRO A 175 -3.94 -9.56 5.28
C PRO A 175 -4.31 -8.53 6.35
N LEU A 176 -3.29 -8.00 7.00
CA LEU A 176 -3.37 -6.92 7.98
C LEU A 176 -2.84 -5.66 7.29
N ILE A 177 -3.74 -4.71 7.05
CA ILE A 177 -3.44 -3.45 6.38
C ILE A 177 -3.41 -2.35 7.45
N VAL A 178 -2.31 -1.61 7.50
CA VAL A 178 -2.11 -0.57 8.51
C VAL A 178 -1.86 0.78 7.85
N ASP A 179 -2.68 1.78 8.20
CA ASP A 179 -2.36 3.17 7.91
C ASP A 179 -1.24 3.63 8.83
N ASN A 180 -0.05 3.86 8.26
CA ASN A 180 1.13 4.30 9.01
C ASN A 180 1.45 5.78 8.80
N THR A 181 0.47 6.60 8.40
CA THR A 181 0.72 8.03 8.17
C THR A 181 1.36 8.70 9.39
N PHE A 182 0.91 8.37 10.61
CA PHE A 182 1.50 8.85 11.86
C PHE A 182 2.85 8.22 12.21
N GLY A 183 3.22 7.10 11.59
CA GLY A 183 4.55 6.47 11.70
C GLY A 183 5.63 7.16 10.87
N THR A 184 5.24 8.11 10.00
CA THR A 184 6.12 9.03 9.28
C THR A 184 7.11 8.35 8.32
N GLY A 185 6.63 7.44 7.47
CA GLY A 185 7.46 6.68 6.53
C GLY A 185 8.36 5.64 7.22
N GLY A 186 7.92 5.09 8.35
CA GLY A 186 8.66 4.07 9.09
C GLY A 186 9.65 4.60 10.13
N TYR A 187 9.71 5.91 10.38
CA TYR A 187 10.66 6.48 11.36
C TYR A 187 10.22 6.22 12.81
N LEU A 188 8.94 6.40 13.13
CA LEU A 188 8.41 6.22 14.49
C LEU A 188 7.91 4.80 14.75
N CYS A 189 7.33 4.16 13.73
CA CYS A 189 6.80 2.80 13.80
C CYS A 189 6.87 2.17 12.42
N LYS A 190 7.20 0.88 12.37
CA LYS A 190 7.21 0.07 11.15
C LYS A 190 6.26 -1.11 11.32
N PRO A 191 4.97 -0.97 10.99
CA PRO A 191 3.99 -2.03 11.20
C PRO A 191 4.38 -3.38 10.55
N LEU A 192 5.16 -3.35 9.47
CA LEU A 192 5.68 -4.55 8.79
C LEU A 192 6.63 -5.40 9.66
N GLU A 193 7.30 -4.79 10.64
CA GLU A 193 8.10 -5.49 11.65
C GLU A 193 7.21 -6.12 12.74
N HIS A 194 5.96 -5.68 12.87
CA HIS A 194 4.98 -6.14 13.85
C HIS A 194 3.86 -7.00 13.26
N GLY A 195 4.07 -7.57 12.05
CA GLY A 195 3.13 -8.51 11.44
C GLY A 195 2.06 -7.88 10.54
N ALA A 196 2.13 -6.58 10.25
CA ALA A 196 1.38 -6.03 9.14
C ALA A 196 1.89 -6.59 7.81
N HIS A 197 0.97 -6.72 6.86
CA HIS A 197 1.27 -7.26 5.53
C HIS A 197 1.41 -6.12 4.51
N ILE A 198 0.52 -5.14 4.59
CA ILE A 198 0.51 -3.95 3.74
C ILE A 198 0.48 -2.72 4.64
N VAL A 199 1.29 -1.72 4.31
CA VAL A 199 1.22 -0.38 4.89
C VAL A 199 0.66 0.58 3.87
N VAL A 200 -0.23 1.48 4.30
CA VAL A 200 -0.68 2.61 3.48
C VAL A 200 -0.37 3.91 4.20
N GLU A 201 -0.04 4.97 3.47
CA GLU A 201 0.29 6.25 4.05
C GLU A 201 -0.22 7.42 3.21
N SER A 202 -0.62 8.49 3.89
CA SER A 202 -0.79 9.80 3.28
C SER A 202 0.56 10.53 3.26
N ALA A 203 1.32 10.37 2.17
CA ALA A 203 2.58 11.07 1.98
C ALA A 203 2.44 12.61 1.96
N THR A 204 1.20 13.10 1.79
CA THR A 204 0.81 14.50 1.99
C THR A 204 1.21 15.04 3.38
N LYS A 205 1.30 14.18 4.39
CA LYS A 205 1.54 14.56 5.79
C LYS A 205 3.02 14.65 6.10
N TRP A 206 3.55 13.82 7.00
CA TRP A 206 4.92 13.95 7.50
C TRP A 206 6.00 13.59 6.48
N ILE A 207 5.74 12.63 5.58
CA ILE A 207 6.68 12.29 4.49
C ILE A 207 6.93 13.53 3.61
N GLY A 208 5.87 14.19 3.17
CA GLY A 208 5.96 15.43 2.41
C GLY A 208 6.43 16.60 3.25
N GLY A 209 5.94 16.74 4.49
CA GLY A 209 6.39 17.65 5.54
C GLY A 209 6.13 19.14 5.32
N HIS A 210 5.96 19.58 4.08
CA HIS A 210 5.99 21.00 3.69
C HIS A 210 4.63 21.55 3.23
N GLY A 211 3.56 20.74 3.27
CA GLY A 211 2.19 21.19 2.98
C GLY A 211 1.94 21.66 1.54
N ASN A 212 2.76 21.26 0.58
CA ASN A 212 2.70 21.75 -0.81
C ASN A 212 2.38 20.67 -1.86
N SER A 213 2.32 19.41 -1.46
CA SER A 213 2.17 18.27 -2.36
C SER A 213 1.17 17.27 -1.78
N LEU A 214 0.29 16.74 -2.64
CA LEU A 214 -0.60 15.64 -2.31
C LEU A 214 0.03 14.34 -2.81
N GLY A 215 -0.02 13.30 -1.98
CA GLY A 215 0.50 11.98 -2.34
C GLY A 215 0.06 10.92 -1.36
N GLY A 216 0.10 9.67 -1.81
CA GLY A 216 -0.08 8.47 -1.00
C GLY A 216 0.95 7.42 -1.37
N ILE A 217 1.22 6.52 -0.43
CA ILE A 217 2.15 5.40 -0.60
C ILE A 217 1.44 4.13 -0.14
N ILE A 218 1.69 3.04 -0.85
CA ILE A 218 1.37 1.67 -0.44
C ILE A 218 2.70 0.94 -0.36
N VAL A 219 3.00 0.25 0.74
CA VAL A 219 4.20 -0.58 0.89
C VAL A 219 3.77 -2.02 1.12
N ASP A 220 4.32 -2.94 0.33
CA ASP A 220 4.15 -4.38 0.50
C ASP A 220 5.29 -4.96 1.34
N GLY A 221 4.96 -5.69 2.40
CA GLY A 221 5.92 -6.41 3.22
C GLY A 221 6.49 -7.68 2.58
N GLY A 222 5.82 -8.23 1.55
CA GLY A 222 6.24 -9.44 0.85
C GLY A 222 6.12 -10.72 1.67
N LYS A 223 5.30 -10.72 2.73
CA LYS A 223 5.17 -11.83 3.68
C LYS A 223 3.81 -12.53 3.66
N TYR A 224 2.81 -11.95 3.00
CA TYR A 224 1.47 -12.53 2.93
C TYR A 224 1.37 -13.55 1.79
N ASP A 225 0.82 -14.73 2.08
CA ASP A 225 0.52 -15.72 1.06
C ASP A 225 -0.79 -15.38 0.33
N TRP A 226 -0.66 -14.64 -0.78
CA TRP A 226 -1.78 -14.32 -1.68
C TRP A 226 -2.32 -15.55 -2.44
N GLY A 227 -1.59 -16.68 -2.43
CA GLY A 227 -1.94 -17.94 -3.07
C GLY A 227 -2.80 -18.88 -2.22
N ASN A 228 -3.26 -18.44 -1.04
CA ASN A 228 -4.06 -19.24 -0.10
C ASN A 228 -5.50 -19.58 -0.57
N GLY A 229 -5.86 -19.23 -1.81
CA GLY A 229 -7.18 -19.45 -2.41
C GLY A 229 -8.24 -18.40 -2.09
N LYS A 230 -7.97 -17.41 -1.23
CA LYS A 230 -8.92 -16.33 -0.93
C LYS A 230 -8.89 -15.19 -1.96
N PHE A 231 -7.83 -15.08 -2.75
CA PHE A 231 -7.62 -13.98 -3.70
C PHE A 231 -7.36 -14.54 -5.11
N PRO A 232 -8.39 -15.09 -5.77
CA PRO A 232 -8.25 -15.66 -7.12
C PRO A 232 -7.70 -14.66 -8.13
N GLN A 233 -7.96 -13.35 -7.96
CA GLN A 233 -7.42 -12.31 -8.83
C GLN A 233 -5.89 -12.19 -8.86
N PHE A 234 -5.18 -12.78 -7.89
CA PHE A 234 -3.71 -12.84 -7.87
C PHE A 234 -3.15 -14.24 -8.12
N SER A 235 -3.98 -15.26 -8.06
CA SER A 235 -3.56 -16.67 -8.13
C SER A 235 -4.10 -17.41 -9.34
N GLU A 236 -5.09 -16.84 -10.03
CA GLU A 236 -5.68 -17.36 -11.26
C GLU A 236 -5.36 -16.44 -12.45
N PRO A 237 -5.42 -16.98 -13.67
CA PRO A 237 -5.10 -16.20 -14.86
C PRO A 237 -6.04 -15.01 -15.08
N SER A 238 -5.51 -13.90 -15.60
CA SER A 238 -6.23 -12.63 -15.65
C SER A 238 -6.91 -12.44 -17.01
N GLU A 239 -8.23 -12.27 -17.01
CA GLU A 239 -9.00 -11.99 -18.23
C GLU A 239 -8.46 -10.76 -19.00
N GLY A 240 -7.94 -9.76 -18.26
CA GLY A 240 -7.34 -8.56 -18.84
C GLY A 240 -6.00 -8.77 -19.56
N TYR A 241 -5.37 -9.94 -19.39
CA TYR A 241 -4.07 -10.30 -19.96
C TYR A 241 -4.09 -11.64 -20.72
N HIS A 242 -5.23 -11.98 -21.34
CA HIS A 242 -5.43 -13.17 -22.19
C HIS A 242 -5.67 -14.49 -21.46
N GLY A 243 -6.10 -14.44 -20.20
CA GLY A 243 -6.34 -15.62 -19.36
C GLY A 243 -5.03 -16.19 -18.87
#